data_AF-A0A2T6L9J7-F1
#
_entry.id   AF-A0A2T6L9J7-F1
#
_cell.length_a   1.000
_cell.length_b   1.000
_cell.length_c   1.000
_cell.angle_alpha   90.00
_cell.angle_beta   90.00
_cell.angle_gamma   90.00
#
_symmetry.space_group_name_H-M   'P 1'
#
loop_
_entity.id
_entity.type
_entity.pdbx_description
1 polymer ?
#
loop_
_entity_poly.entity_id
_entity_poly.type
_entity_poly.pdbx_seq_one_letter_code
_entity_poly.pdbx_strand_id
1 'polypeptide(L)' 'MEHTEHPELVRLGAQYLRAYAEGDAVNLYRLADAWGASDLIAATCEVALAVIHATAGPQGLDAVSTTFATTRR' A
#
# COMPACT_ATOMS: atom_id res chain seq x y z
N MET A 1 -13.51 5.19 11.09
CA MET A 1 -13.47 6.25 10.05
C MET A 1 -13.79 5.60 8.70
N GLU A 2 -14.43 6.30 7.76
CA GLU A 2 -14.66 5.74 6.42
C GLU A 2 -13.34 5.79 5.63
N HIS A 3 -12.79 4.61 5.30
CA HIS A 3 -11.55 4.53 4.53
C HIS A 3 -11.83 4.91 3.09
N THR A 4 -11.27 6.02 2.65
CA THR A 4 -11.32 6.41 1.24
C THR A 4 -10.23 5.64 0.50
N GLU A 5 -10.61 4.58 -0.20
CA GLU A 5 -9.67 3.84 -1.04
C GLU A 5 -9.15 4.74 -2.17
N HIS A 6 -7.84 4.72 -2.41
CA HIS A 6 -7.19 5.41 -3.53
C HIS A 6 -6.92 4.40 -4.66
N PRO A 7 -7.87 4.17 -5.60
CA PRO A 7 -7.79 3.07 -6.56
C PRO A 7 -6.53 3.13 -7.45
N GLU A 8 -6.05 4.32 -7.77
CA GLU A 8 -4.81 4.51 -8.53
C GLU A 8 -3.56 4.07 -7.75
N LEU A 9 -3.51 4.36 -6.44
CA LEU A 9 -2.42 3.92 -5.57
C LEU A 9 -2.47 2.41 -5.33
N VAL A 10 -3.66 1.83 -5.15
CA VAL A 10 -3.83 0.37 -5.06
C VAL A 10 -3.34 -0.30 -6.33
N ARG A 11 -3.68 0.24 -7.51
CA ARG A 11 -3.22 -0.28 -8.81
C ARG A 11 -1.70 -0.22 -8.94
N LEU A 12 -1.09 0.93 -8.62
CA LEU A 12 0.36 1.11 -8.65
C LEU A 12 1.07 0.15 -7.69
N GLY A 13 0.59 0.04 -6.46
CA GLY A 13 1.16 -0.83 -5.44
C GLY A 13 1.06 -2.31 -5.83
N ALA A 14 -0.07 -2.73 -6.40
CA ALA A 14 -0.26 -4.09 -6.88
C ALA A 14 0.69 -4.42 -8.05
N GLN A 15 0.91 -3.49 -8.98
CA GLN A 15 1.89 -3.65 -10.05
C GLN A 15 3.31 -3.80 -9.51
N TYR A 16 3.69 -2.94 -8.54
CA TYR A 16 5.01 -2.98 -7.91
C TYR A 16 5.25 -4.31 -7.16
N LEU A 17 4.29 -4.73 -6.33
CA LEU A 17 4.39 -5.99 -5.57
C LEU A 17 4.42 -7.22 -6.48
N ARG A 18 3.68 -7.18 -7.59
CA ARG A 18 3.73 -8.25 -8.61
C ARG A 18 5.10 -8.33 -9.27
N ALA A 19 5.65 -7.21 -9.73
CA ALA A 19 6.99 -7.17 -10.31
C ALA A 19 8.05 -7.67 -9.32
N TYR A 20 7.90 -7.33 -8.03
CA TYR A 20 8.76 -7.84 -6.96
C TYR A 20 8.64 -9.35 -6.79
N ALA A 21 7.41 -9.90 -6.75
CA ALA A 21 7.17 -11.33 -6.60
C ALA A 21 7.68 -12.15 -7.80
N GLU A 22 7.62 -11.58 -9.00
CA GLU A 22 8.11 -12.20 -10.24
C GLU A 22 9.63 -12.03 -10.45
N GLY A 23 10.30 -11.22 -9.62
CA GLY A 23 11.72 -10.89 -9.78
C GLY A 23 12.02 -10.03 -11.02
N ASP A 24 11.02 -9.30 -11.52
CA ASP A 24 11.13 -8.46 -12.71
C ASP A 24 11.84 -7.13 -12.39
N ALA A 25 13.17 -7.19 -12.35
CA ALA A 25 14.03 -6.05 -12.06
C ALA A 25 13.84 -4.88 -13.03
N VAL A 26 13.46 -5.15 -14.30
CA VAL A 26 13.26 -4.10 -15.31
C VAL A 26 12.02 -3.29 -14.99
N ASN A 27 10.90 -3.96 -14.67
CA ASN A 27 9.68 -3.25 -14.29
C ASN A 27 9.80 -2.58 -12.93
N LEU A 28 10.49 -3.17 -11.96
CA LEU A 28 10.80 -2.51 -10.69
C LEU A 28 11.56 -1.19 -10.90
N TYR A 29 12.60 -1.22 -11.74
CA TYR A 29 13.36 -0.01 -12.05
C TYR A 29 12.50 1.05 -12.75
N ARG A 30 11.69 0.65 -13.75
CA ARG A 30 10.78 1.57 -14.46
C ARG A 30 9.75 2.22 -13.53
N LEU A 31 9.19 1.45 -12.60
CA LEU A 31 8.24 1.97 -11.62
C LEU A 31 8.91 2.96 -10.66
N ALA A 32 10.12 2.66 -10.19
CA ALA A 32 10.89 3.54 -9.32
C ALA A 32 11.39 4.83 -10.01
N ASP A 33 11.68 4.75 -11.31
CA ASP A 33 12.04 5.91 -12.13
C ASP A 33 10.83 6.84 -12.37
N ALA A 34 9.65 6.25 -12.59
CA ALA A 34 8.43 7.00 -12.87
C ALA A 34 7.72 7.55 -11.62
N TRP A 35 7.81 6.85 -10.49
CA TRP A 35 7.10 7.17 -9.24
C TRP A 35 8.11 7.15 -8.10
N GLY A 36 8.32 8.29 -7.45
CA GLY A 36 9.36 8.42 -6.43
C GLY A 36 9.16 7.46 -5.25
N ALA A 37 10.20 7.29 -4.43
CA ALA A 37 10.16 6.37 -3.29
C ALA A 37 8.96 6.61 -2.35
N SER A 38 8.58 7.86 -2.12
CA SER A 38 7.42 8.22 -1.29
C SER A 38 6.09 7.73 -1.89
N ASP A 39 5.92 7.84 -3.20
CA ASP A 39 4.69 7.42 -3.90
C ASP A 39 4.56 5.90 -3.91
N LEU A 40 5.67 5.19 -4.11
CA LEU A 40 5.68 3.72 -4.04
C LEU A 40 5.41 3.22 -2.62
N ILE A 41 5.92 3.89 -1.60
CA ILE A 41 5.58 3.58 -0.20
C ILE A 41 4.08 3.80 0.02
N ALA A 42 3.52 4.93 -0.38
CA ALA A 42 2.09 5.20 -0.26
C ALA A 42 1.25 4.12 -0.98
N ALA A 43 1.63 3.77 -2.21
CA ALA A 43 0.95 2.78 -3.02
C ALA A 43 0.96 1.37 -2.38
N THR A 44 2.10 0.94 -1.84
CA THR A 44 2.19 -0.36 -1.14
C THR A 44 1.43 -0.36 0.19
N CYS A 45 1.42 0.76 0.92
CA CYS A 45 0.58 0.93 2.11
C CYS A 45 -0.91 0.83 1.76
N GLU A 46 -1.36 1.46 0.68
CA GLU A 46 -2.76 1.39 0.23
C GLU A 46 -3.18 -0.05 -0.12
N VAL A 47 -2.31 -0.83 -0.76
CA VAL A 47 -2.58 -2.26 -0.98
C VAL A 47 -2.74 -3.00 0.35
N ALA A 48 -1.86 -2.75 1.32
CA ALA A 48 -1.96 -3.39 2.63
C ALA A 48 -3.27 -3.01 3.35
N LEU A 49 -3.67 -1.73 3.32
CA LEU A 49 -4.93 -1.26 3.90
C LEU A 49 -6.14 -1.89 3.20
N ALA A 50 -6.17 -1.96 1.87
CA ALA A 50 -7.23 -2.61 1.13
C ALA A 50 -7.37 -4.10 1.52
N VAL A 51 -6.25 -4.82 1.68
CA VAL A 51 -6.25 -6.23 2.12
C VAL A 51 -6.75 -6.35 3.56
N ILE A 52 -6.33 -5.48 4.46
CA ILE A 52 -6.82 -5.45 5.86
C ILE A 52 -8.33 -5.20 5.88
N HIS A 53 -8.81 -4.23 5.12
CA HIS A 53 -10.22 -3.92 5.02
C HIS A 53 -11.03 -5.12 4.51
N ALA A 54 -10.55 -5.78 3.45
CA ALA A 54 -11.23 -6.95 2.88
C ALA A 54 -11.26 -8.16 3.82
N THR A 55 -10.24 -8.34 4.67
CA THR A 55 -10.09 -9.54 5.52
C THR A 55 -10.60 -9.36 6.94
N ALA A 56 -10.47 -8.16 7.51
CA ALA A 56 -10.81 -7.84 8.89
C ALA A 56 -11.92 -6.76 9.02
N GLY A 57 -12.41 -6.25 7.89
CA GLY A 57 -13.41 -5.19 7.86
C GLY A 57 -12.88 -3.85 8.38
N PRO A 58 -13.77 -2.87 8.62
CA PRO A 58 -13.40 -1.53 9.09
C PRO A 58 -12.63 -1.54 10.42
N GLN A 59 -12.91 -2.50 11.31
CA GLN A 59 -12.24 -2.62 12.60
C GLN A 59 -10.74 -2.94 12.46
N GLY A 60 -10.34 -3.66 11.42
CA GLY A 60 -8.93 -3.90 11.12
C GLY A 60 -8.18 -2.61 10.80
N LEU A 61 -8.80 -1.69 10.06
CA LEU A 61 -8.22 -0.39 9.73
C LEU A 61 -8.11 0.51 10.96
N ASP A 62 -9.14 0.50 11.82
CA ASP A 62 -9.13 1.24 13.09
C ASP A 62 -8.01 0.73 14.02
N ALA A 63 -7.76 -0.58 14.06
CA ALA A 63 -6.68 -1.19 14.84
C ALA A 63 -5.29 -0.72 14.35
N VAL A 64 -5.05 -0.77 13.04
CA VAL A 64 -3.79 -0.28 12.45
C VAL A 64 -3.56 1.19 12.76
N SER A 65 -4.59 2.03 12.54
CA SER A 65 -4.53 3.46 12.83
C SER A 65 -4.18 3.74 14.29
N THR A 66 -4.79 2.99 15.21
CA THR A 66 -4.53 3.08 16.65
C THR A 66 -3.08 2.70 16.98
N THR A 67 -2.59 1.57 16.49
CA THR A 67 -1.21 1.12 16.75
C THR A 67 -0.17 2.12 16.25
N PHE A 68 -0.36 2.70 15.05
CA PHE A 68 0.55 3.72 14.52
C PHE A 68 0.52 5.01 15.35
N ALA A 69 -0.65 5.43 15.83
CA ALA A 69 -0.79 6.60 16.69
C ALA A 69 -0.12 6.39 18.07
N THR A 70 -0.20 5.18 18.62
CA THR A 70 0.45 4.83 19.89
C THR A 70 1.97 4.72 19.76
N THR A 71 2.48 4.20 18.65
CA THR A 71 3.93 3.93 18.45
C THR A 71 4.73 5.21 18.10
N ARG A 72 4.07 6.28 17.63
CA ARG A 72 4.72 7.57 17.33
C ARG A 72 4.87 8.51 18.54
N ARG A 73 4.35 8.16 19.71
CA ARG A 73 4.53 8.89 20.98
C ARG A 73 5.70 8.34 21.77
#